data_AF-A0A3L7P9R9-F1
#
_entry.id   AF-A0A3L7P9R9-F1
#
_cell.length_a   1.000
_cell.length_b   1.000
_cell.length_c   1.000
_cell.angle_alpha   90.00
_cell.angle_beta   90.00
_cell.angle_gamma   90.00
#
_symmetry.space_group_name_H-M   'P 1'
#
loop_
_entity.id
_entity.type
_entity.pdbx_description
1 polymer ?
#
loop_
_entity_poly.entity_id
_entity_poly.type
_entity_poly.pdbx_seq_one_letter_code
_entity_poly.pdbx_strand_id
1 'polypeptide(L)'
;MSTLPGRKKTTGLAIGLLCLVVLLAFLWMRVDDTKSLLALAKKRLQQGQVEAALELLEPLRQRQPVDGAVCYLAAEAFSRKKDYEAAFAEYSRVPVEHERYAAACFRAGDILLLQLFRLTEAEAFLLEAVALDSDQHAAEAHLAGLYGLCGLTSLTTDLRIKRVRAGQATDVDLVLLGLGDTAAENAASLASYQKAAPDDALTLLATAHQAWQQHDFTTARPLYEKGLARRP
;
A
#
# COMPACT_ATOMS: atom_id res chain seq x y z
N MET A 1 -10.38 -77.75 -13.45
CA MET A 1 -11.37 -76.97 -12.67
C MET A 1 -10.87 -77.00 -11.23
N SER A 2 -10.66 -75.93 -10.48
CA SER A 2 -11.21 -74.58 -10.46
C SER A 2 -10.24 -73.61 -9.77
N THR A 3 -10.27 -72.36 -10.24
CA THR A 3 -9.57 -71.15 -9.77
C THR A 3 -10.04 -70.63 -8.40
N LEU A 4 -9.16 -70.05 -7.59
CA LEU A 4 -9.50 -69.00 -6.63
C LEU A 4 -8.40 -67.92 -6.57
N PRO A 5 -8.71 -66.64 -6.87
CA PRO A 5 -7.75 -65.54 -6.83
C PRO A 5 -7.93 -64.64 -5.59
N GLY A 6 -6.84 -63.93 -5.24
CA GLY A 6 -6.91 -62.50 -4.89
C GLY A 6 -7.31 -62.12 -3.47
N ARG A 7 -6.33 -61.98 -2.56
CA ARG A 7 -6.49 -61.15 -1.35
C ARG A 7 -5.16 -60.55 -0.89
N LYS A 8 -4.58 -59.64 -1.68
CA LYS A 8 -3.39 -58.83 -1.32
C LYS A 8 -3.56 -57.33 -1.65
N LYS A 9 -4.80 -56.81 -1.64
CA LYS A 9 -5.07 -55.39 -1.95
C LYS A 9 -5.52 -54.53 -0.75
N THR A 10 -5.81 -55.12 0.41
CA THR A 10 -6.38 -54.40 1.56
C THR A 10 -5.33 -53.73 2.47
N THR A 11 -4.12 -54.29 2.57
CA THR A 11 -3.06 -53.76 3.44
C THR A 11 -2.43 -52.47 2.90
N GLY A 12 -2.24 -52.37 1.57
CA GLY A 12 -1.74 -51.14 0.94
C GLY A 12 -2.70 -49.96 1.06
N LEU A 13 -4.01 -50.24 1.06
CA LEU A 13 -5.05 -49.21 1.17
C LEU A 13 -5.15 -48.64 2.59
N ALA A 14 -4.97 -49.49 3.61
CA ALA A 14 -4.93 -49.05 5.02
C ALA A 14 -3.71 -48.17 5.35
N ILE A 15 -2.54 -48.48 4.80
CA ILE A 15 -1.32 -47.69 4.99
C ILE A 15 -1.44 -46.33 4.28
N GLY A 16 -1.96 -46.31 3.05
CA GLY A 16 -2.21 -45.06 2.33
C GLY A 16 -3.18 -44.13 3.05
N LEU A 17 -4.23 -44.69 3.67
CA LEU A 17 -5.21 -43.92 4.43
C LEU A 17 -4.63 -43.38 5.74
N LEU A 18 -3.79 -44.16 6.43
CA LEU A 18 -3.07 -43.70 7.63
C LEU A 18 -2.10 -42.56 7.30
N CYS A 19 -1.31 -42.69 6.22
CA CYS A 19 -0.41 -41.64 5.77
C CYS A 19 -1.17 -40.36 5.40
N LEU A 20 -2.32 -40.48 4.71
CA LEU A 20 -3.17 -39.34 4.38
C LEU A 20 -3.70 -38.64 5.64
N VAL A 21 -4.16 -39.39 6.64
CA VAL A 21 -4.66 -38.84 7.92
C VAL A 21 -3.55 -38.13 8.68
N VAL A 22 -2.34 -38.68 8.74
CA VAL A 22 -1.19 -38.04 9.39
C VAL A 22 -0.78 -36.77 8.64
N LEU A 23 -0.80 -36.77 7.31
CA LEU A 23 -0.47 -35.61 6.49
C LEU A 23 -1.51 -34.50 6.64
N LEU A 24 -2.79 -34.86 6.68
CA LEU A 24 -3.89 -33.93 6.97
C LEU A 24 -3.79 -33.37 8.40
N ALA A 25 -3.52 -34.21 9.40
CA ALA A 25 -3.33 -33.76 10.78
C ALA A 25 -2.12 -32.82 10.92
N PHE A 26 -1.01 -33.12 10.24
CA PHE A 26 0.18 -32.26 10.21
C PHE A 26 -0.11 -30.92 9.52
N LEU A 27 -0.85 -30.93 8.41
CA LEU A 27 -1.29 -29.70 7.73
C LEU A 27 -2.22 -28.86 8.62
N TRP A 28 -3.17 -29.48 9.32
CA TRP A 28 -4.07 -28.79 10.25
C TRP A 28 -3.30 -28.16 11.42
N MET A 29 -2.38 -28.90 12.04
CA MET A 29 -1.58 -28.40 13.15
C MET A 29 -0.71 -27.21 12.74
N ARG A 30 -0.22 -27.18 11.50
CA ARG A 30 0.56 -26.05 10.95
C ARG A 30 -0.28 -24.79 10.67
N VAL A 31 -1.54 -24.97 10.25
CA VAL A 31 -2.46 -23.86 9.97
C VAL A 31 -2.91 -23.18 11.27
N ASP A 32 -3.19 -23.96 12.32
CA ASP A 32 -3.56 -23.42 13.64
C ASP A 32 -2.41 -22.65 14.31
N ASP A 33 -1.16 -23.10 14.12
CA ASP A 33 0.03 -22.39 14.59
C ASP A 33 0.18 -21.02 13.90
N THR A 34 -0.07 -20.94 12.59
CA THR A 34 0.08 -19.68 11.83
C THR A 34 -0.95 -18.63 12.26
N LYS A 35 -2.23 -19.01 12.36
CA LYS A 35 -3.30 -18.09 12.78
C LYS A 35 -3.11 -17.60 14.21
N SER A 36 -2.69 -18.48 15.12
CA SER A 36 -2.43 -18.12 16.51
C SER A 36 -1.22 -17.18 16.65
N LEU A 37 -0.14 -17.42 15.90
CA LEU A 37 1.02 -16.51 15.83
C LEU A 37 0.65 -15.14 15.27
N LEU A 38 -0.15 -15.08 14.20
CA LEU A 38 -0.65 -13.80 13.64
C LEU A 38 -1.51 -13.03 14.65
N ALA A 39 -2.43 -13.72 15.34
CA ALA A 39 -3.26 -13.11 16.37
C ALA A 39 -2.41 -12.58 17.54
N LEU A 40 -1.38 -13.32 17.94
CA LEU A 40 -0.44 -12.90 18.98
C LEU A 40 0.39 -11.69 18.52
N ALA A 41 0.97 -11.73 17.33
CA ALA A 41 1.74 -10.62 16.77
C ALA A 41 0.89 -9.34 16.67
N LYS A 42 -0.35 -9.45 16.19
CA LYS A 42 -1.31 -8.33 16.18
C LYS A 42 -1.56 -7.77 17.58
N LYS A 43 -1.75 -8.64 18.58
CA LYS A 43 -1.92 -8.22 19.98
C LYS A 43 -0.68 -7.50 20.52
N ARG A 44 0.52 -8.00 20.20
CA ARG A 44 1.80 -7.37 20.57
C ARG A 44 1.94 -5.99 19.94
N LEU A 45 1.57 -5.83 18.67
CA LEU A 45 1.52 -4.52 18.02
C LEU A 45 0.54 -3.58 18.72
N GLN A 46 -0.67 -4.03 19.05
CA GLN A 46 -1.65 -3.22 19.80
C GLN A 46 -1.12 -2.75 21.16
N GLN A 47 -0.24 -3.53 21.79
CA GLN A 47 0.42 -3.21 23.05
C GLN A 47 1.70 -2.37 22.89
N GLY A 48 2.06 -1.97 21.66
CA GLY A 48 3.28 -1.22 21.37
C GLY A 48 4.55 -2.05 21.41
N GLN A 49 4.46 -3.38 21.53
CA GLN A 49 5.59 -4.30 21.58
C GLN A 49 6.00 -4.67 20.15
N VAL A 50 6.58 -3.71 19.43
CA VAL A 50 6.88 -3.80 17.99
C VAL A 50 7.93 -4.88 17.69
N GLU A 51 9.01 -4.93 18.46
CA GLU A 51 10.11 -5.88 18.27
C GLU A 51 9.62 -7.32 18.51
N ALA A 52 8.88 -7.55 19.60
CA ALA A 52 8.30 -8.85 19.90
C ALA A 52 7.32 -9.31 18.82
N ALA A 53 6.58 -8.38 18.19
CA ALA A 53 5.72 -8.73 17.07
C ALA A 53 6.53 -9.15 15.83
N LEU A 54 7.62 -8.44 15.51
CA LEU A 54 8.49 -8.80 14.39
C LEU A 54 9.17 -10.16 14.61
N GLU A 55 9.64 -10.46 15.83
CA GLU A 55 10.20 -11.77 16.18
C GLU A 55 9.21 -12.91 15.93
N LEU A 56 7.93 -12.71 16.26
CA LEU A 56 6.87 -13.68 16.01
C LEU A 56 6.58 -13.87 14.51
N LEU A 57 6.71 -12.80 13.72
CA LEU A 57 6.40 -12.81 12.29
C LEU A 57 7.57 -13.33 11.45
N GLU A 58 8.81 -13.20 11.91
CA GLU A 58 10.03 -13.57 11.18
C GLU A 58 10.01 -15.01 10.61
N PRO A 59 9.68 -16.07 11.39
CA PRO A 59 9.62 -17.42 10.84
C PRO A 59 8.49 -17.62 9.82
N LEU A 60 7.47 -16.74 9.80
CA LEU A 60 6.38 -16.77 8.83
C LEU A 60 6.76 -16.03 7.54
N ARG A 61 7.52 -14.92 7.65
CA ARG A 61 8.02 -14.13 6.52
C ARG A 61 8.98 -14.90 5.60
N GLN A 62 9.67 -15.90 6.15
CA GLN A 62 10.61 -16.74 5.42
C GLN A 62 9.94 -17.91 4.67
N ARG A 63 8.64 -18.15 4.88
CA ARG A 63 7.90 -19.24 4.22
C ARG A 63 7.55 -18.84 2.78
N GLN A 64 7.49 -19.82 1.87
CA GLN A 64 6.95 -19.60 0.52
C GLN A 64 5.74 -20.51 0.27
N PRO A 65 4.62 -19.98 -0.27
CA PRO A 65 4.35 -18.55 -0.50
C PRO A 65 4.17 -17.79 0.83
N VAL A 66 4.50 -16.49 0.85
CA VAL A 66 4.28 -15.65 2.02
C VAL A 66 2.80 -15.28 2.10
N ASP A 67 2.21 -15.45 3.28
CA ASP A 67 0.83 -15.06 3.56
C ASP A 67 0.70 -13.53 3.57
N GLY A 68 -0.29 -12.98 2.86
CA GLY A 68 -0.54 -11.54 2.79
C GLY A 68 -0.80 -10.90 4.16
N ALA A 69 -1.36 -11.63 5.12
CA ALA A 69 -1.56 -11.16 6.49
C ALA A 69 -0.23 -10.98 7.22
N VAL A 70 0.77 -11.83 6.94
CA VAL A 70 2.13 -11.71 7.48
C VAL A 70 2.79 -10.45 6.92
N CYS A 71 2.77 -10.25 5.60
CA CYS A 71 3.30 -9.05 4.95
C CYS A 71 2.69 -7.78 5.54
N TYR A 72 1.35 -7.73 5.63
CA TYR A 72 0.63 -6.57 6.12
C TYR A 72 0.96 -6.24 7.60
N LEU A 73 1.02 -7.24 8.49
CA LEU A 73 1.36 -7.00 9.90
C LEU A 73 2.83 -6.65 10.09
N ALA A 74 3.74 -7.23 9.31
CA ALA A 74 5.16 -6.86 9.33
C ALA A 74 5.34 -5.40 8.89
N ALA A 75 4.63 -4.98 7.84
CA ALA A 75 4.62 -3.61 7.38
C ALA A 75 4.09 -2.63 8.44
N GLU A 76 3.00 -2.97 9.14
CA GLU A 76 2.50 -2.18 10.26
C GLU A 76 3.54 -2.06 11.39
N ALA A 77 4.27 -3.14 11.68
CA ALA A 77 5.33 -3.14 12.68
C ALA A 77 6.48 -2.21 12.29
N PHE A 78 7.00 -2.33 11.07
CA PHE A 78 8.05 -1.45 10.54
C PHE A 78 7.60 0.02 10.50
N SER A 79 6.35 0.29 10.13
CA SER A 79 5.79 1.65 10.13
C SER A 79 5.79 2.27 11.53
N ARG A 80 5.41 1.51 12.57
CA ARG A 80 5.47 1.97 13.97
C ARG A 80 6.90 2.21 14.45
N LYS A 81 7.87 1.46 13.94
CA LYS A 81 9.31 1.66 14.16
C LYS A 81 9.87 2.86 13.37
N LYS A 82 9.08 3.45 12.48
CA LYS A 82 9.49 4.49 11.51
C LYS A 82 10.55 4.00 10.52
N ASP A 83 10.63 2.68 10.33
CA ASP A 83 11.42 2.07 9.27
C ASP A 83 10.57 2.03 7.99
N TYR A 84 10.44 3.19 7.37
CA TYR A 84 9.46 3.42 6.29
C TYR A 84 9.79 2.66 5.01
N GLU A 85 11.08 2.46 4.70
CA GLU A 85 11.50 1.65 3.55
C GLU A 85 11.14 0.17 3.77
N ALA A 86 11.40 -0.39 4.95
CA ALA A 86 11.00 -1.76 5.26
C ALA A 86 9.47 -1.92 5.30
N ALA A 87 8.77 -0.92 5.83
CA ALA A 87 7.31 -0.91 5.85
C ALA A 87 6.72 -0.92 4.43
N PHE A 88 7.23 -0.04 3.56
CA PHE A 88 6.83 0.00 2.15
C PHE A 88 7.09 -1.34 1.46
N ALA A 89 8.31 -1.89 1.59
CA ALA A 89 8.69 -3.15 0.98
C ALA A 89 7.76 -4.30 1.39
N GLU A 90 7.31 -4.36 2.64
CA GLU A 90 6.38 -5.38 3.10
C GLU A 90 4.93 -5.12 2.65
N TYR A 91 4.46 -3.87 2.62
CA TYR A 91 3.13 -3.56 2.08
C TYR A 91 3.02 -3.93 0.59
N SER A 92 4.05 -3.67 -0.21
CA SER A 92 4.08 -4.01 -1.64
C SER A 92 4.12 -5.52 -1.92
N ARG A 93 4.34 -6.35 -0.89
CA ARG A 93 4.34 -7.82 -0.99
C ARG A 93 2.99 -8.45 -0.62
N VAL A 94 2.00 -7.65 -0.24
CA VAL A 94 0.64 -8.16 0.00
C VAL A 94 0.05 -8.59 -1.36
N PRO A 95 -0.41 -9.84 -1.54
CA PRO A 95 -0.97 -10.29 -2.82
C PRO A 95 -2.26 -9.56 -3.19
N VAL A 96 -2.50 -9.39 -4.49
CA VAL A 96 -3.67 -8.68 -5.04
C VAL A 96 -5.00 -9.29 -4.57
N GLU A 97 -5.05 -10.62 -4.43
CA GLU A 97 -6.23 -11.37 -4.04
C GLU A 97 -6.50 -11.32 -2.52
N HIS A 98 -5.58 -10.75 -1.73
CA HIS A 98 -5.71 -10.71 -0.29
C HIS A 98 -6.72 -9.64 0.15
N GLU A 99 -7.54 -9.93 1.16
CA GLU A 99 -8.59 -9.00 1.65
C GLU A 99 -8.07 -7.62 2.11
N ARG A 100 -6.78 -7.55 2.45
CA ARG A 100 -6.10 -6.32 2.88
C ARG A 100 -5.34 -5.60 1.78
N TYR A 101 -5.43 -6.05 0.53
CA TYR A 101 -4.63 -5.49 -0.56
C TYR A 101 -4.90 -3.99 -0.77
N ALA A 102 -6.16 -3.58 -0.87
CA ALA A 102 -6.53 -2.16 -1.00
C ALA A 102 -5.97 -1.30 0.15
N ALA A 103 -6.09 -1.80 1.39
CA ALA A 103 -5.53 -1.14 2.56
C ALA A 103 -4.00 -1.09 2.53
N ALA A 104 -3.34 -2.14 2.03
CA ALA A 104 -1.88 -2.18 1.86
C ALA A 104 -1.43 -1.15 0.83
N CYS A 105 -2.13 -1.04 -0.32
CA CYS A 105 -1.86 -0.03 -1.33
C CYS A 105 -2.00 1.39 -0.76
N PHE A 106 -3.09 1.67 -0.03
CA PHE A 106 -3.25 2.96 0.62
C PHE A 106 -2.09 3.27 1.59
N ARG A 107 -1.70 2.32 2.44
CA ARG A 107 -0.60 2.51 3.40
C ARG A 107 0.76 2.68 2.73
N ALA A 108 1.03 1.92 1.67
CA ALA A 108 2.24 2.07 0.86
C ALA A 108 2.28 3.47 0.21
N GLY A 109 1.19 3.89 -0.42
CA GLY A 109 1.06 5.22 -1.02
C GLY A 109 1.23 6.35 0.00
N ASP A 110 0.66 6.19 1.19
CA ASP A 110 0.77 7.17 2.29
C ASP A 110 2.22 7.31 2.81
N ILE A 111 2.92 6.19 2.97
CA ILE A 111 4.35 6.17 3.34
C ILE A 111 5.20 6.84 2.25
N LEU A 112 4.96 6.49 0.99
CA LEU A 112 5.68 7.08 -0.15
C LEU A 112 5.45 8.59 -0.23
N LEU A 113 4.22 9.04 0.00
CA LEU A 113 3.85 10.45 -0.04
C LEU A 113 4.45 11.21 1.14
N LEU A 114 4.19 10.78 2.37
CA LEU A 114 4.44 11.60 3.55
C LEU A 114 5.81 11.38 4.19
N GLN A 115 6.45 10.23 3.98
CA GLN A 115 7.66 9.83 4.70
C GLN A 115 8.87 9.64 3.79
N LEU A 116 8.68 9.01 2.64
CA LEU A 116 9.77 8.74 1.67
C LEU A 116 9.85 9.79 0.55
N PHE A 117 8.82 10.63 0.42
CA PHE A 117 8.77 11.73 -0.55
C PHE A 117 8.94 11.30 -2.01
N ARG A 118 8.34 10.16 -2.39
CA ARG A 118 8.39 9.55 -3.73
C ARG A 118 7.02 9.68 -4.42
N LEU A 119 6.77 10.84 -5.03
CA LEU A 119 5.42 11.24 -5.48
C LEU A 119 4.84 10.33 -6.57
N THR A 120 5.58 10.00 -7.64
CA THR A 120 5.02 9.19 -8.74
C THR A 120 4.64 7.78 -8.27
N GLU A 121 5.43 7.19 -7.38
CA GLU A 121 5.10 5.87 -6.81
C GLU A 121 3.93 5.97 -5.83
N ALA A 122 3.86 7.04 -5.03
CA ALA A 122 2.72 7.29 -4.16
C ALA A 122 1.41 7.39 -4.96
N GLU A 123 1.43 8.13 -6.08
CA GLU A 123 0.28 8.24 -6.99
C GLU A 123 -0.19 6.86 -7.45
N ALA A 124 0.70 6.00 -7.92
CA ALA A 124 0.36 4.67 -8.42
C ALA A 124 -0.37 3.82 -7.35
N PHE A 125 0.19 3.74 -6.14
CA PHE A 125 -0.41 2.97 -5.04
C PHE A 125 -1.73 3.58 -4.53
N LEU A 126 -1.85 4.91 -4.51
CA LEU A 126 -3.08 5.58 -4.10
C LEU A 126 -4.19 5.40 -5.16
N LEU A 127 -3.87 5.47 -6.45
CA LEU A 127 -4.81 5.19 -7.54
C LEU A 127 -5.31 3.75 -7.46
N GLU A 128 -4.42 2.80 -7.20
CA GLU A 128 -4.79 1.40 -7.04
C GLU A 128 -5.70 1.19 -5.82
N ALA A 129 -5.41 1.84 -4.69
CA ALA A 129 -6.27 1.79 -3.51
C ALA A 129 -7.69 2.30 -3.79
N VAL A 130 -7.83 3.43 -4.50
CA VAL A 130 -9.13 4.00 -4.89
C VAL A 130 -9.88 3.12 -5.90
N ALA A 131 -9.15 2.43 -6.79
CA ALA A 131 -9.76 1.54 -7.77
C ALA A 131 -10.35 0.27 -7.13
N LEU A 132 -9.75 -0.20 -6.04
CA LEU A 132 -10.14 -1.44 -5.35
C LEU A 132 -11.23 -1.23 -4.30
N ASP A 133 -11.21 -0.10 -3.62
CA ASP A 133 -12.18 0.23 -2.57
C ASP A 133 -12.69 1.66 -2.76
N SER A 134 -13.94 1.77 -3.22
CA SER A 134 -14.60 3.05 -3.45
C SER A 134 -14.84 3.84 -2.16
N ASP A 135 -14.76 3.20 -0.99
CA ASP A 135 -14.94 3.81 0.33
C ASP A 135 -13.60 4.26 0.95
N GLN A 136 -12.48 4.13 0.21
CA GLN A 136 -11.15 4.56 0.65
C GLN A 136 -10.97 6.09 0.48
N HIS A 137 -11.83 6.88 1.11
CA HIS A 137 -11.87 8.35 1.00
C HIS A 137 -10.56 9.04 1.42
N ALA A 138 -9.79 8.40 2.29
CA ALA A 138 -8.46 8.90 2.67
C ALA A 138 -7.49 8.90 1.47
N ALA A 139 -7.53 7.87 0.62
CA ALA A 139 -6.69 7.80 -0.58
C ALA A 139 -7.06 8.89 -1.58
N GLU A 140 -8.37 9.15 -1.76
CA GLU A 140 -8.83 10.26 -2.61
C GLU A 140 -8.39 11.63 -2.09
N ALA A 141 -8.40 11.82 -0.76
CA ALA A 141 -7.90 13.05 -0.14
C ALA A 141 -6.41 13.24 -0.43
N HIS A 142 -5.61 12.18 -0.30
CA HIS A 142 -4.17 12.22 -0.54
C HIS A 142 -3.86 12.46 -2.03
N LEU A 143 -4.62 11.87 -2.95
CA LEU A 143 -4.52 12.16 -4.38
C LEU A 143 -4.88 13.62 -4.69
N ALA A 144 -5.96 14.15 -4.10
CA ALA A 144 -6.34 15.54 -4.31
C ALA A 144 -5.25 16.50 -3.83
N GLY A 145 -4.66 16.24 -2.65
CA GLY A 145 -3.53 17.04 -2.13
C GLY A 145 -2.27 16.93 -2.99
N LEU A 146 -1.94 15.72 -3.45
CA LEU A 146 -0.80 15.46 -4.34
C LEU A 146 -0.99 16.18 -5.69
N TYR A 147 -2.16 16.10 -6.30
CA TYR A 147 -2.45 16.79 -7.55
C TYR A 147 -2.52 18.30 -7.40
N GLY A 148 -3.04 18.80 -6.28
CA GLY A 148 -3.02 20.21 -5.93
C GLY A 148 -1.59 20.75 -5.84
N LEU A 149 -0.71 20.04 -5.14
CA LEU A 149 0.74 20.35 -5.07
C LEU A 149 1.38 20.40 -6.46
N CYS A 150 0.96 19.53 -7.39
CA CYS A 150 1.50 19.42 -8.74
C CYS A 150 0.88 20.41 -9.76
N GLY A 151 -0.11 21.23 -9.36
CA GLY A 151 -0.84 22.10 -10.28
C GLY A 151 -1.73 21.35 -11.27
N LEU A 152 -2.13 20.12 -10.96
CA LEU A 152 -2.97 19.29 -11.82
C LEU A 152 -4.46 19.55 -11.58
N THR A 153 -4.88 20.81 -11.76
CA THR A 153 -6.16 21.34 -11.25
C THR A 153 -7.39 20.56 -11.70
N SER A 154 -7.43 20.10 -12.96
CA SER A 154 -8.58 19.32 -13.44
C SER A 154 -8.78 18.06 -12.59
N LEU A 155 -7.70 17.31 -12.35
CA LEU A 155 -7.74 16.08 -11.54
C LEU A 155 -8.07 16.38 -10.07
N THR A 156 -7.46 17.44 -9.52
CA THR A 156 -7.74 17.88 -8.14
C THR A 156 -9.20 18.28 -7.96
N THR A 157 -9.75 19.05 -8.90
CA THR A 157 -11.11 19.57 -8.85
C THR A 157 -12.12 18.44 -8.96
N ASP A 158 -11.90 17.48 -9.86
CA ASP A 158 -12.77 16.31 -10.02
C ASP A 158 -12.84 15.49 -8.73
N LEU A 159 -11.69 15.22 -8.09
CA LEU A 159 -11.63 14.50 -6.81
C LEU A 159 -12.34 15.26 -5.68
N ARG A 160 -12.13 16.57 -5.58
CA ARG A 160 -12.78 17.39 -4.54
C ARG A 160 -14.29 17.47 -4.75
N ILE A 161 -14.76 17.66 -5.98
CA ILE A 161 -16.19 17.64 -6.30
C ILE A 161 -16.81 16.28 -5.98
N LYS A 162 -16.10 15.18 -6.29
CA LYS A 162 -16.53 13.83 -5.90
C LYS A 162 -16.73 13.71 -4.39
N ARG A 163 -15.75 14.17 -3.60
CA ARG A 163 -15.82 14.20 -2.12
C ARG A 163 -16.97 15.07 -1.61
N VAL A 164 -17.22 16.24 -2.21
CA VAL A 164 -18.36 17.11 -1.86
C VAL A 164 -19.68 16.37 -2.08
N ARG A 165 -19.85 15.73 -3.25
CA ARG A 165 -21.07 14.97 -3.58
C ARG A 165 -21.30 13.79 -2.64
N ALA A 166 -20.23 13.16 -2.18
CA ALA A 166 -20.28 12.06 -1.22
C ALA A 166 -20.49 12.51 0.25
N GLY A 167 -20.55 13.83 0.51
CA GLY A 167 -20.69 14.35 1.88
C GLY A 167 -19.42 14.20 2.72
N GLN A 168 -18.25 14.08 2.07
CA GLN A 168 -16.95 13.76 2.68
C GLN A 168 -15.92 14.87 2.52
N ALA A 169 -16.31 15.96 1.87
CA ALA A 169 -15.46 17.13 1.77
C ALA A 169 -15.23 17.74 3.16
N THR A 170 -13.99 18.14 3.38
CA THR A 170 -13.58 18.95 4.53
C THR A 170 -13.71 20.43 4.21
N ASP A 171 -13.63 21.31 5.22
CA ASP A 171 -13.58 22.76 4.99
C ASP A 171 -12.39 23.16 4.11
N VAL A 172 -11.27 22.43 4.23
CA VAL A 172 -10.09 22.61 3.39
C VAL A 172 -10.40 22.30 1.92
N ASP A 173 -11.15 21.24 1.64
CA ASP A 173 -11.56 20.90 0.27
C ASP A 173 -12.39 22.04 -0.35
N LEU A 174 -13.30 22.66 0.42
CA LEU A 174 -14.14 23.76 -0.04
C LEU A 174 -13.33 25.05 -0.27
N VAL A 175 -12.43 25.38 0.65
CA VAL A 175 -11.54 26.54 0.50
C VAL A 175 -10.67 26.39 -0.74
N LEU A 176 -10.05 25.23 -0.93
CA LEU A 176 -9.15 25.00 -2.06
C LEU A 176 -9.91 24.93 -3.40
N LEU A 177 -11.16 24.45 -3.42
CA LEU A 177 -12.04 24.58 -4.59
C LEU A 177 -12.35 26.04 -4.92
N GLY A 178 -12.56 26.89 -3.91
CA GLY A 178 -12.80 28.31 -4.09
C GLY A 178 -11.57 29.08 -4.60
N LEU A 179 -10.37 28.65 -4.22
CA LEU A 179 -9.10 29.23 -4.66
C LEU A 179 -8.68 28.76 -6.07
N GLY A 180 -9.12 27.57 -6.49
CA GLY A 180 -8.79 27.01 -7.80
C GLY A 180 -7.28 26.95 -8.05
N ASP A 181 -6.86 27.46 -9.21
CA ASP A 181 -5.44 27.48 -9.63
C ASP A 181 -4.53 28.35 -8.76
N THR A 182 -5.07 29.17 -7.85
CA THR A 182 -4.27 30.01 -6.94
C THR A 182 -3.96 29.33 -5.60
N ALA A 183 -4.46 28.11 -5.40
CA ALA A 183 -4.20 27.34 -4.20
C ALA A 183 -2.72 26.93 -4.12
N ALA A 184 -1.99 27.46 -3.14
CA ALA A 184 -0.62 27.04 -2.84
C ALA A 184 -0.63 25.87 -1.86
N GLU A 185 -0.81 24.65 -2.37
CA GLU A 185 -0.87 23.45 -1.53
C GLU A 185 0.51 22.96 -1.11
N ASN A 186 0.72 22.88 0.21
CA ASN A 186 1.86 22.22 0.86
C ASN A 186 3.26 22.62 0.32
N ALA A 187 3.43 23.88 -0.07
CA ALA A 187 4.70 24.41 -0.58
C ALA A 187 5.88 24.21 0.39
N ALA A 188 5.62 24.21 1.70
CA ALA A 188 6.63 23.97 2.73
C ALA A 188 7.26 22.56 2.65
N SER A 189 6.54 21.58 2.10
CA SER A 189 7.05 20.21 1.93
C SER A 189 7.79 19.99 0.61
N LEU A 190 7.68 20.92 -0.35
CA LEU A 190 8.26 20.76 -1.69
C LEU A 190 9.77 20.54 -1.68
N ALA A 191 10.48 21.22 -0.78
CA ALA A 191 11.93 21.05 -0.61
C ALA A 191 12.32 19.60 -0.25
N SER A 192 11.49 18.90 0.53
CA SER A 192 11.72 17.49 0.88
C SER A 192 11.58 16.58 -0.33
N TYR A 193 10.55 16.78 -1.15
CA TYR A 193 10.35 16.03 -2.40
C TYR A 193 11.48 16.27 -3.38
N GLN A 194 11.88 17.53 -3.59
CA GLN A 194 13.02 17.88 -4.45
C GLN A 194 14.33 17.24 -3.99
N LYS A 195 14.56 17.18 -2.68
CA LYS A 195 15.76 16.54 -2.12
C LYS A 195 15.74 15.02 -2.30
N ALA A 196 14.59 14.39 -2.08
CA ALA A 196 14.47 12.94 -2.13
C ALA A 196 14.48 12.40 -3.56
N ALA A 197 13.75 13.05 -4.47
CA ALA A 197 13.56 12.58 -5.84
C ALA A 197 13.49 13.77 -6.83
N PRO A 198 14.61 14.47 -7.12
CA PRO A 198 14.61 15.68 -7.95
C PRO A 198 14.17 15.45 -9.40
N ASP A 199 14.28 14.22 -9.88
CA ASP A 199 13.98 13.81 -11.25
C ASP A 199 12.63 13.08 -11.40
N ASP A 200 11.92 12.88 -10.29
CA ASP A 200 10.58 12.31 -10.25
C ASP A 200 9.58 13.19 -11.01
N ALA A 201 8.71 12.56 -11.80
CA ALA A 201 7.83 13.26 -12.74
C ALA A 201 6.92 14.26 -12.02
N LEU A 202 6.27 13.84 -10.94
CA LEU A 202 5.39 14.69 -10.16
C LEU A 202 6.15 15.75 -9.35
N THR A 203 7.35 15.45 -8.87
CA THR A 203 8.21 16.45 -8.20
C THR A 203 8.62 17.57 -9.16
N LEU A 204 8.88 17.24 -10.43
CA LEU A 204 9.11 18.23 -11.48
C LEU A 204 7.87 19.09 -11.72
N LEU A 205 6.67 18.50 -11.78
CA LEU A 205 5.42 19.23 -11.95
C LEU A 205 5.12 20.15 -10.76
N ALA A 206 5.31 19.68 -9.52
CA ALA A 206 5.15 20.49 -8.33
C ALA A 206 6.13 21.67 -8.29
N THR A 207 7.39 21.44 -8.70
CA THR A 207 8.39 22.52 -8.83
C THR A 207 8.02 23.51 -9.93
N ALA A 208 7.55 23.01 -11.06
CA ALA A 208 7.06 23.84 -12.15
C ALA A 208 5.88 24.71 -11.70
N HIS A 209 4.95 24.13 -10.95
CA HIS A 209 3.79 24.82 -10.42
C HIS A 209 4.19 25.91 -9.43
N GLN A 210 5.10 25.63 -8.49
CA GLN A 210 5.63 26.67 -7.60
C GLN A 210 6.29 27.82 -8.36
N ALA A 211 7.13 27.52 -9.36
CA ALA A 211 7.76 28.55 -10.19
C ALA A 211 6.71 29.38 -10.95
N TRP A 212 5.65 28.73 -11.45
CA TRP A 212 4.54 29.41 -12.12
C TRP A 212 3.78 30.37 -11.18
N GLN A 213 3.51 29.94 -9.94
CA GLN A 213 2.89 30.79 -8.90
C GLN A 213 3.75 32.02 -8.56
N GLN A 214 5.07 31.90 -8.71
CA GLN A 214 6.04 32.98 -8.52
C GLN A 214 6.25 33.84 -9.77
N HIS A 215 5.47 33.60 -10.84
CA HIS A 215 5.62 34.22 -12.15
C HIS A 215 6.97 33.96 -12.83
N ASP A 216 7.73 32.96 -12.38
CA ASP A 216 8.94 32.49 -13.05
C ASP A 216 8.60 31.47 -14.14
N PHE A 217 8.05 31.99 -15.24
CA PHE A 217 7.68 31.18 -16.39
C PHE A 217 8.90 30.59 -17.11
N THR A 218 10.08 31.19 -16.93
CA THR A 218 11.33 30.72 -17.54
C THR A 218 11.79 29.41 -16.93
N THR A 219 11.62 29.24 -15.62
CA THR A 219 11.88 27.99 -14.91
C THR A 219 10.69 27.03 -15.02
N ALA A 220 9.46 27.52 -14.92
CA ALA A 220 8.27 26.67 -14.89
C ALA A 220 8.08 25.83 -16.15
N ARG A 221 8.18 26.46 -17.34
CA ARG A 221 7.89 25.79 -18.62
C ARG A 221 8.75 24.52 -18.86
N PRO A 222 10.09 24.57 -18.82
CA PRO A 222 10.90 23.38 -19.08
C PRO A 222 10.68 22.27 -18.04
N LEU A 223 10.33 22.63 -16.79
CA LEU A 223 10.01 21.65 -15.76
C LEU A 223 8.66 20.97 -16.02
N TYR A 224 7.64 21.71 -16.46
CA TYR A 224 6.37 21.12 -16.91
C TYR A 224 6.59 20.16 -18.09
N GLU A 225 7.34 20.59 -19.11
CA GLU A 225 7.65 19.77 -20.28
C GLU A 225 8.37 18.47 -19.87
N LYS A 226 9.38 18.57 -19.01
CA LYS A 226 10.14 17.41 -18.51
C LYS A 226 9.29 16.49 -17.63
N GLY A 227 8.47 17.05 -16.74
CA GLY A 227 7.59 16.30 -15.85
C GLY A 227 6.52 15.53 -16.62
N LEU A 228 5.82 16.20 -17.55
CA LEU A 228 4.79 15.58 -18.39
C LEU A 228 5.35 14.50 -19.31
N ALA A 229 6.56 14.69 -19.85
CA ALA A 229 7.21 13.67 -20.69
C ALA A 229 7.62 12.40 -19.93
N ARG A 230 7.72 12.47 -18.59
CA ARG A 230 8.13 11.36 -17.72
C ARG A 230 6.98 10.71 -16.97
N ARG A 231 5.82 11.36 -16.89
CA ARG A 231 4.65 10.80 -16.22
C ARG A 231 4.10 9.65 -17.09
N PRO A 232 3.87 8.46 -16.50
CA PRO A 232 3.36 7.29 -17.21
C PRO A 232 1.91 7.44 -17.70
#